data_AF-A0A6G3R447-F1
#
_entry.id   AF-A0A6G3R447-F1
#
_cell.length_a   1.000
_cell.length_b   1.000
_cell.length_c   1.000
_cell.angle_alpha   90.00
_cell.angle_beta   90.00
_cell.angle_gamma   90.00
#
_symmetry.space_group_name_H-M   'P 1'
#
loop_
_entity.id
_entity.type
_entity.pdbx_description
1 polymer ?
#
loop_
_entity_poly.entity_id
_entity_poly.type
_entity_poly.pdbx_seq_one_letter_code
_entity_poly.pdbx_strand_id
1 'polypeptide(L)'
;VPGSAEWNVRADVVGRAMRLIADGVVDREGVAGLAARLGYSPRQVQRQLTAEVGAGPVALARAQRAHTARVLLQTTDLPVTAVAFASGFS
;
A
#
# COMPACT_ATOMS: atom_id res chain seq x y z
N VAL A 1 -0.42 -19.50 -16.98
CA VAL A 1 -1.78 -19.87 -16.53
C VAL A 1 -1.91 -19.55 -15.06
N PRO A 2 -3.10 -19.21 -14.53
CA PRO A 2 -3.31 -19.14 -13.09
C PRO A 2 -2.74 -20.39 -12.41
N GLY A 3 -1.91 -20.21 -11.37
CA GLY A 3 -1.22 -21.28 -10.65
C GLY A 3 0.19 -21.66 -11.16
N SER A 4 0.71 -21.04 -12.23
CA SER A 4 2.11 -21.26 -12.66
C SER A 4 3.13 -20.60 -11.72
N ALA A 5 4.40 -21.05 -11.72
CA ALA A 5 5.44 -20.48 -10.85
C ALA A 5 5.59 -18.95 -11.02
N GLU A 6 5.61 -18.45 -12.25
CA GLU A 6 5.63 -17.01 -12.52
C GLU A 6 4.35 -16.28 -12.04
N TRP A 7 3.19 -16.95 -12.08
CA TRP A 7 1.93 -16.42 -11.55
C TRP A 7 1.98 -16.34 -10.02
N ASN A 8 2.49 -17.39 -9.37
CA ASN A 8 2.64 -17.44 -7.91
C ASN A 8 3.64 -16.39 -7.43
N VAL A 9 4.75 -16.19 -8.15
CA VAL A 9 5.70 -15.09 -7.87
C VAL A 9 5.05 -13.71 -8.04
N ARG A 10 4.23 -13.50 -9.09
CA ARG A 10 3.51 -12.22 -9.28
C ARG A 10 2.45 -11.97 -8.22
N ALA A 11 1.63 -12.98 -7.88
CA ALA A 11 0.64 -12.89 -6.81
C ALA A 11 1.31 -12.64 -5.45
N ASP A 12 2.45 -13.27 -5.20
CA ASP A 12 3.27 -13.07 -4.00
C ASP A 12 3.87 -11.65 -3.94
N VAL A 13 4.31 -11.09 -5.08
CA VAL A 13 4.77 -9.68 -5.15
C VAL A 13 3.63 -8.71 -4.84
N VAL A 14 2.44 -8.90 -5.38
CA VAL A 14 1.28 -8.04 -5.08
C VAL A 14 0.90 -8.15 -3.60
N GLY A 15 0.85 -9.35 -3.03
CA GLY A 15 0.60 -9.56 -1.61
C GLY A 15 1.64 -8.89 -0.72
N ARG A 16 2.93 -9.01 -1.04
CA ARG A 16 4.01 -8.31 -0.32
C ARG A 16 3.91 -6.80 -0.46
N ALA A 17 3.62 -6.30 -1.65
CA ALA A 17 3.46 -4.87 -1.90
C ALA A 17 2.32 -4.30 -1.04
N MET A 18 1.18 -5.00 -0.96
CA MET A 18 0.06 -4.59 -0.10
C MET A 18 0.43 -4.57 1.38
N ARG A 19 1.17 -5.57 1.87
CA ARG A 19 1.68 -5.57 3.26
C ARG A 19 2.61 -4.39 3.53
N LEU A 20 3.58 -4.13 2.65
CA LEU A 20 4.49 -2.99 2.79
C LEU A 20 3.77 -1.65 2.70
N ILE A 21 2.71 -1.53 1.88
CA ILE A 21 1.87 -0.34 1.84
C ILE A 21 1.13 -0.17 3.17
N ALA A 22 0.56 -1.24 3.73
CA ALA A 22 -0.08 -1.23 5.04
C ALA A 22 0.89 -0.84 6.17
N ASP A 23 2.15 -1.27 6.06
CA ASP A 23 3.23 -0.91 6.98
C ASP A 23 3.71 0.55 6.79
N GLY A 24 3.12 1.32 5.87
CA GLY A 24 3.42 2.74 5.65
C GLY A 24 4.71 3.00 4.86
N VAL A 25 5.22 2.02 4.11
CA VAL A 25 6.48 2.17 3.35
C VAL A 25 6.37 3.25 2.28
N VAL A 26 5.23 3.34 1.58
CA VAL A 26 5.02 4.37 0.55
C VAL A 26 5.08 5.77 1.15
N ASP A 27 4.62 5.93 2.40
CA ASP A 27 4.58 7.24 3.04
C ASP A 27 5.96 7.67 3.56
N ARG A 28 6.77 6.71 4.04
CA ARG A 28 8.13 6.99 4.54
C ARG A 28 9.19 7.05 3.46
N GLU A 29 9.09 6.20 2.44
CA GLU A 29 10.17 5.93 1.48
C GLU A 29 9.72 6.12 0.02
N GLY A 30 8.46 6.48 -0.20
CA GLY A 30 7.89 6.64 -1.52
C GLY A 30 7.75 5.32 -2.29
N VAL A 31 7.30 5.45 -3.54
CA VAL A 31 7.16 4.30 -4.46
C VAL A 31 8.52 3.69 -4.80
N ALA A 32 9.59 4.49 -4.78
CA ALA A 32 10.95 4.02 -5.03
C ALA A 32 11.44 3.06 -3.93
N GLY A 33 11.24 3.40 -2.65
CA GLY A 33 11.60 2.52 -1.53
C GLY A 33 10.79 1.23 -1.51
N LEU A 34 9.48 1.32 -1.79
CA LEU A 34 8.63 0.14 -1.97
C LEU A 34 9.19 -0.79 -3.05
N ALA A 35 9.54 -0.24 -4.21
CA ALA A 35 10.03 -1.02 -5.33
C ALA A 35 11.40 -1.65 -5.05
N ALA A 36 12.30 -0.91 -4.40
CA ALA A 36 13.60 -1.41 -3.97
C ALA A 36 13.47 -2.62 -3.02
N ARG A 37 12.56 -2.57 -2.04
CA ARG A 37 12.29 -3.70 -1.13
C ARG A 37 11.71 -4.92 -1.82
N LEU A 38 11.00 -4.73 -2.92
CA LEU A 38 10.43 -5.82 -3.71
C LEU A 38 11.40 -6.36 -4.76
N GLY A 39 12.54 -5.69 -5.01
CA GLY A 39 13.50 -6.06 -6.05
C GLY A 39 13.03 -5.73 -7.48
N TYR A 40 12.16 -4.73 -7.62
CA TYR A 40 11.58 -4.33 -8.91
C TYR A 40 11.77 -2.83 -9.17
N SER A 41 11.60 -2.43 -10.43
CA SER A 41 11.45 -1.01 -10.76
C SER A 41 10.07 -0.48 -10.31
N PRO A 42 9.95 0.82 -9.99
CA PRO A 42 8.67 1.45 -9.67
C PRO A 42 7.58 1.20 -10.73
N ARG A 43 7.96 1.18 -12.01
CA ARG A 43 7.04 0.92 -13.13
C ARG A 43 6.50 -0.51 -13.13
N GLN A 44 7.33 -1.50 -12.81
CA GLN A 44 6.88 -2.89 -12.70
C GLN A 44 5.88 -3.06 -11.55
N VAL A 45 6.17 -2.46 -10.40
CA VAL A 45 5.26 -2.48 -9.24
C VAL A 45 3.93 -1.79 -9.57
N GLN A 46 3.98 -0.59 -10.17
CA GLN A 46 2.79 0.14 -10.64
C GLN A 46 1.92 -0.74 -11.54
N ARG A 47 2.52 -1.36 -12.56
CA ARG A 47 1.81 -2.19 -13.53
C ARG A 47 1.20 -3.43 -12.89
N GLN A 48 1.94 -4.13 -12.04
CA GLN A 48 1.46 -5.33 -11.35
C GLN A 48 0.28 -5.01 -10.42
N LEU A 49 0.40 -3.98 -9.59
CA LEU A 49 -0.70 -3.58 -8.71
C LEU A 49 -1.92 -3.10 -9.50
N THR A 50 -1.71 -2.30 -10.55
CA THR A 50 -2.83 -1.84 -11.37
C THR A 50 -3.54 -3.02 -12.06
N ALA A 51 -2.79 -4.01 -12.54
CA ALA A 51 -3.34 -5.19 -13.20
C ALA A 51 -4.11 -6.11 -12.24
N GLU A 52 -3.61 -6.32 -11.02
CA GLU A 52 -4.15 -7.33 -10.10
C GLU A 52 -5.15 -6.75 -9.07
N VAL A 53 -4.97 -5.48 -8.66
CA VAL A 53 -5.83 -4.81 -7.66
C VAL A 53 -6.46 -3.51 -8.17
N GLY A 54 -6.24 -3.14 -9.44
CA GLY A 54 -6.93 -2.01 -10.09
C GLY A 54 -6.38 -0.62 -9.73
N ALA A 55 -5.35 -0.52 -8.90
CA ALA A 55 -4.79 0.75 -8.45
C ALA A 55 -3.27 0.70 -8.26
N GLY A 56 -2.60 1.85 -8.43
CA GLY A 56 -1.18 2.00 -8.16
C GLY A 56 -0.85 2.22 -6.68
N PRO A 57 0.45 2.12 -6.27
CA PRO A 57 0.89 2.23 -4.88
C PRO A 57 0.41 3.48 -4.15
N VAL A 58 0.43 4.65 -4.80
CA VAL A 58 0.04 5.92 -4.16
C VAL A 58 -1.46 5.95 -3.85
N ALA A 59 -2.29 5.47 -4.78
CA ALA A 59 -3.73 5.38 -4.57
C ALA A 59 -4.07 4.38 -3.46
N LEU A 60 -3.39 3.24 -3.44
CA LEU A 60 -3.53 2.22 -2.40
C LEU A 60 -3.10 2.73 -1.03
N ALA A 61 -1.95 3.43 -0.93
CA ALA A 61 -1.51 4.07 0.30
C ALA A 61 -2.51 5.11 0.81
N ARG A 62 -3.05 5.94 -0.10
CA ARG A 62 -4.10 6.90 0.25
C ARG A 62 -5.38 6.22 0.77
N ALA A 63 -5.80 5.13 0.13
CA ALA A 63 -6.95 4.35 0.58
C ALA A 63 -6.71 3.74 1.96
N GLN A 64 -5.51 3.22 2.22
CA GLN A 64 -5.12 2.70 3.53
C GLN A 64 -5.18 3.79 4.61
N ARG A 65 -4.63 4.97 4.36
CA ARG A 65 -4.72 6.11 5.29
C ARG A 65 -6.16 6.49 5.61
N ALA A 66 -7.02 6.57 4.59
CA ALA A 66 -8.43 6.87 4.79
C ALA A 66 -9.14 5.77 5.60
N HIS A 67 -8.78 4.51 5.39
CA HIS A 67 -9.30 3.39 6.17
C HIS A 67 -8.86 3.47 7.64
N THR A 68 -7.58 3.69 7.91
CA THR A 68 -7.05 3.89 9.27
C THR A 68 -7.76 5.05 9.97
N ALA A 69 -7.92 6.19 9.29
CA ALA A 69 -8.64 7.34 9.83
C ALA A 69 -10.09 7.00 10.18
N ARG A 70 -10.80 6.31 9.27
CA ARG A 70 -12.17 5.86 9.52
C ARG A 70 -12.25 4.97 10.76
N VAL A 71 -11.34 4.01 10.91
CA VAL A 71 -11.33 3.11 12.08
C VAL A 71 -11.11 3.93 13.36
N LEU A 72 -10.12 4.82 13.39
CA LEU A 72 -9.84 5.66 14.57
C LEU A 72 -11.02 6.57 14.92
N LEU A 73 -11.67 7.20 13.93
CA LEU A 73 -12.87 8.02 14.15
C LEU A 73 -14.05 7.22 14.72
N GLN A 74 -14.14 5.93 14.41
CA GLN A 74 -15.25 5.08 14.84
C GLN A 74 -15.00 4.39 16.19
N THR A 75 -13.75 4.29 16.61
CA THR A 75 -13.33 3.44 17.75
C THR A 75 -12.66 4.21 18.87
N THR A 76 -12.45 5.52 18.71
CA THR A 76 -11.76 6.38 19.68
C THR A 76 -12.41 7.76 19.75
N ASP A 77 -12.19 8.47 20.85
CA ASP A 77 -12.57 9.88 21.03
C ASP A 77 -11.41 10.84 20.76
N LEU A 78 -10.43 10.42 19.94
CA LEU A 78 -9.28 11.27 19.61
C LEU A 78 -9.74 12.51 18.83
N PRO A 79 -9.12 13.69 19.07
CA PRO A 79 -9.33 14.86 18.22
C PRO A 79 -9.04 14.55 16.75
N VAL A 80 -9.84 15.12 15.84
CA VAL A 80 -9.70 14.89 14.38
C VAL A 80 -8.27 15.16 13.88
N THR A 81 -7.58 16.14 14.46
CA THR A 81 -6.18 16.45 14.13
C THR A 81 -5.22 15.33 14.54
N ALA A 82 -5.43 14.71 15.70
CA ALA A 82 -4.65 13.56 16.15
C ALA A 82 -4.93 12.33 15.30
N VAL A 83 -6.19 12.12 14.89
CA VAL A 83 -6.56 11.05 13.95
C VAL A 83 -5.89 11.22 12.60
N ALA A 84 -5.89 12.44 12.05
CA ALA A 84 -5.24 12.74 10.77
C ALA A 84 -3.75 12.38 10.81
N PHE A 85 -3.04 12.82 11.85
CA PHE A 85 -1.62 12.53 12.03
C PHE A 85 -1.34 11.03 12.21
N ALA A 86 -2.10 10.35 13.09
CA ALA A 86 -1.96 8.91 13.31
C ALA A 86 -2.27 8.07 12.06
N SER A 87 -3.06 8.62 11.14
CA SER A 87 -3.43 7.99 9.87
C SER A 87 -2.49 8.37 8.71
N GLY A 88 -1.39 9.09 8.98
CA GLY A 88 -0.39 9.44 7.97
C GLY A 88 -0.77 10.61 7.06
N PHE A 89 -1.72 11.46 7.46
CA PHE A 89 -1.94 12.75 6.81
C PHE A 89 -0.97 13.79 7.40
N SER A 90 -0.38 14.61 6.52
CA SER A 90 0.56 15.69 6.85
C SER A 90 0.31 16.91 5.97
#